data_AF-A0A258EZE3-F1
#
_entry.id   AF-A0A258EZE3-F1
#
_cell.length_a   1.000
_cell.length_b   1.000
_cell.length_c   1.000
_cell.angle_alpha   90.00
_cell.angle_beta   90.00
_cell.angle_gamma   90.00
#
_symmetry.space_group_name_H-M   'P 1'
#
loop_
_entity.id
_entity.type
_entity.pdbx_description
1 polymer ?
#
loop_
_entity_poly.entity_id
_entity_poly.type
_entity_poly.pdbx_seq_one_letter_code
_entity_poly.pdbx_strand_id
1 'polypeptide(L)'
;MAALRIAQSEKGWLSRELVEYVAGVLDMPAIAAYEVATFYNMYDTGSVGRHKITVCTNLPCALMGANEIAEHLKTRLGIGFGETTEDGRFTLKEGECMGACGDAPMCLHNNHVMHVKLTPATIDALLESLE
;
A
#
# COMPACT_ATOMS: atom_id res chain seq x y z
N MET A 1 -5.19 -0.54 17.33
CA MET A 1 -4.87 0.13 16.05
C MET A 1 -3.41 0.58 15.97
N ALA A 2 -2.95 1.54 16.78
CA ALA A 2 -1.55 2.02 16.70
C ALA A 2 -0.50 0.90 16.83
N ALA A 3 -0.69 -0.04 17.75
CA ALA A 3 0.20 -1.19 17.92
C ALA A 3 0.30 -2.08 16.66
N LEU A 4 -0.83 -2.36 15.99
CA LEU A 4 -0.84 -3.13 14.74
C LEU A 4 -0.13 -2.36 13.62
N ARG A 5 -0.31 -1.04 13.54
CA ARG A 5 0.41 -0.22 12.56
C ARG A 5 1.91 -0.29 12.78
N ILE A 6 2.37 -0.16 14.03
CA ILE A 6 3.80 -0.25 14.38
C ILE A 6 4.34 -1.65 14.03
N ALA A 7 3.63 -2.71 14.43
CA ALA A 7 4.01 -4.08 14.12
C ALA A 7 4.13 -4.33 12.60
N GLN A 8 3.18 -3.81 11.81
CA GLN A 8 3.24 -3.89 10.36
C GLN A 8 4.43 -3.11 9.78
N SER A 9 4.69 -1.89 10.26
CA SER A 9 5.85 -1.10 9.79
C SER A 9 7.18 -1.80 10.07
N GLU A 10 7.29 -2.56 11.18
CA GLU A 10 8.51 -3.30 11.53
C GLU A 10 8.65 -4.64 10.81
N LYS A 11 7.55 -5.34 10.54
CA LYS A 11 7.55 -6.71 9.99
C LYS A 11 7.10 -6.81 8.53
N GLY A 12 6.68 -5.69 7.94
CA GLY A 12 6.17 -5.59 6.57
C GLY A 12 4.67 -5.87 6.46
N TRP A 13 4.17 -6.91 7.10
CA TRP A 13 2.76 -7.30 7.07
C TRP A 13 2.33 -7.97 8.38
N LEU A 14 1.03 -8.08 8.61
CA LEU A 14 0.43 -8.65 9.80
C LEU A 14 0.14 -10.14 9.62
N SER A 15 1.12 -10.98 9.96
CA SER A 15 0.89 -12.43 10.06
C SER A 15 -0.06 -12.74 11.22
N ARG A 16 -0.62 -13.96 11.19
CA ARG A 16 -1.49 -14.45 12.26
C ARG A 16 -0.81 -14.32 13.62
N GLU A 17 0.40 -14.86 13.74
CA GLU A 17 1.19 -14.88 14.96
C GLU A 17 1.50 -13.45 15.46
N LEU A 18 1.73 -12.51 14.54
CA LEU A 18 2.01 -11.12 14.89
C LEU A 18 0.79 -10.40 15.48
N VAL A 19 -0.40 -10.65 14.93
CA VAL A 19 -1.65 -10.11 15.47
C VAL A 19 -1.95 -10.71 16.85
N GLU A 20 -1.76 -12.02 17.02
CA GLU A 20 -1.90 -12.71 18.31
C GLU A 20 -0.91 -12.17 19.35
N TYR A 21 0.35 -11.93 18.95
CA TYR A 21 1.36 -11.30 19.80
C TYR A 21 0.95 -9.90 20.26
N VAL A 22 0.51 -9.04 19.33
CA VAL A 22 0.06 -7.68 19.66
C VAL A 22 -1.15 -7.71 20.59
N ALA A 23 -2.09 -8.63 20.36
CA ALA A 23 -3.25 -8.80 21.25
C ALA A 23 -2.83 -9.21 22.67
N GLY A 24 -1.86 -10.12 22.81
CA GLY A 24 -1.30 -10.52 24.10
C GLY A 24 -0.60 -9.38 24.84
N VAL A 25 0.16 -8.53 24.15
CA VAL A 25 0.80 -7.34 24.74
C VAL A 25 -0.25 -6.33 25.25
N LEU A 26 -1.41 -6.25 24.58
CA LEU A 26 -2.51 -5.36 24.95
C LEU A 26 -3.51 -5.96 25.94
N ASP A 27 -3.27 -7.19 26.41
CA ASP A 27 -4.18 -7.95 27.29
C ASP A 27 -5.62 -8.02 26.75
N MET A 28 -5.76 -8.35 25.46
CA MET A 28 -7.06 -8.42 24.79
C MET A 28 -7.24 -9.71 23.98
N PRO A 29 -8.49 -10.13 23.70
CA PRO A 29 -8.75 -11.29 22.86
C PRO A 29 -8.17 -11.12 21.44
N ALA A 30 -7.44 -12.13 20.96
CA ALA A 30 -6.86 -12.11 19.62
C ALA A 30 -7.92 -11.89 18.52
N ILE A 31 -9.13 -12.43 18.69
CA ILE A 31 -10.23 -12.25 17.73
C ILE A 31 -10.59 -10.78 17.51
N ALA A 32 -10.62 -9.97 18.56
CA ALA A 32 -10.92 -8.54 18.44
C ALA A 32 -9.79 -7.79 17.70
N ALA A 33 -8.53 -8.23 17.85
CA ALA A 33 -7.42 -7.68 17.07
C ALA A 33 -7.51 -8.10 15.59
N TYR A 34 -7.93 -9.33 15.29
CA TYR A 34 -8.17 -9.79 13.93
C TYR A 34 -9.29 -9.03 13.23
N GLU A 35 -10.41 -8.81 13.91
CA GLU A 35 -11.53 -8.03 13.36
C GLU A 35 -11.05 -6.65 12.90
N VAL A 36 -10.20 -5.99 13.70
CA VAL A 36 -9.59 -4.71 13.31
C VAL A 36 -8.61 -4.87 12.15
N ALA A 37 -7.75 -5.90 12.19
CA ALA A 37 -6.75 -6.12 11.14
C ALA A 37 -7.37 -6.43 9.77
N THR A 38 -8.53 -7.09 9.73
CA THR A 38 -9.22 -7.43 8.48
C THR A 38 -10.22 -6.36 8.03
N PHE A 39 -10.69 -5.50 8.94
CA PHE A 39 -11.64 -4.44 8.62
C PHE A 39 -10.99 -3.26 7.88
N TYR A 40 -9.79 -2.84 8.29
CA TYR A 40 -9.13 -1.68 7.69
C TYR A 40 -8.19 -2.08 6.54
N ASN A 41 -8.47 -1.57 5.34
CA ASN A 41 -7.71 -1.86 4.12
C ASN A 41 -6.23 -1.40 4.15
N MET A 42 -5.84 -0.60 5.14
CA MET A 42 -4.43 -0.21 5.35
C MET A 42 -3.59 -1.34 5.93
N TYR A 43 -4.21 -2.32 6.59
CA TYR A 43 -3.50 -3.45 7.15
C TYR A 43 -3.30 -4.53 6.10
N ASP A 44 -2.05 -4.96 5.94
CA ASP A 44 -1.67 -6.01 5.01
C ASP A 44 -1.69 -7.34 5.76
N THR A 45 -2.74 -8.15 5.57
CA THR A 45 -2.90 -9.47 6.19
C THR A 45 -2.30 -10.61 5.35
N GLY A 46 -1.64 -10.27 4.24
CA GLY A 46 -0.83 -11.16 3.42
C GLY A 46 0.53 -10.53 3.14
N SER A 47 1.50 -11.35 2.73
CA SER A 47 2.84 -10.85 2.40
C SER A 47 2.80 -9.83 1.27
N VAL A 48 3.45 -8.70 1.51
CA VAL A 48 3.68 -7.65 0.50
C VAL A 48 5.18 -7.49 0.30
N GLY A 49 5.57 -7.00 -0.88
CA GLY A 49 6.94 -6.63 -1.19
C GLY A 49 7.41 -5.46 -0.33
N ARG A 50 8.72 -5.22 -0.35
CA ARG A 50 9.38 -4.15 0.43
C ARG A 50 8.79 -2.76 0.16
N HIS A 51 8.28 -2.53 -1.05
CA HIS A 51 7.68 -1.30 -1.51
C HIS A 51 6.28 -1.56 -2.06
N LYS A 52 5.27 -1.33 -1.23
CA LYS A 52 3.88 -1.32 -1.64
C LYS A 52 3.51 0.04 -2.20
N ILE A 53 3.09 0.09 -3.45
CA ILE A 53 2.60 1.30 -4.12
C ILE A 53 1.10 1.17 -4.30
N THR A 54 0.34 2.05 -3.66
CA THR A 54 -1.12 2.09 -3.75
C THR A 54 -1.56 3.29 -4.58
N VAL A 55 -2.12 3.06 -5.77
CA VAL A 55 -2.52 4.13 -6.71
C VAL A 55 -3.98 4.50 -6.47
N CYS A 56 -4.29 5.79 -6.33
CA CYS A 56 -5.68 6.24 -6.26
C CYS A 56 -6.32 6.21 -7.65
N THR A 57 -7.36 5.39 -7.82
CA THR A 57 -8.10 5.24 -9.10
C THR A 57 -9.48 5.91 -9.09
N ASN A 58 -9.81 6.64 -8.03
CA ASN A 58 -11.08 7.35 -7.92
C ASN A 58 -11.22 8.50 -8.92
N LEU A 59 -12.48 8.92 -9.15
CA LEU A 59 -12.86 9.79 -10.27
C LEU A 59 -11.95 11.02 -10.50
N PRO A 60 -11.60 11.85 -9.49
CA PRO A 60 -10.72 13.00 -9.73
C PRO A 60 -9.33 12.59 -10.21
N CYS A 61 -8.75 11.53 -9.63
CA CYS A 61 -7.46 11.00 -10.06
C CYS A 61 -7.55 10.37 -11.46
N ALA A 62 -8.62 9.63 -11.74
CA ALA A 62 -8.85 9.03 -13.05
C ALA A 62 -8.96 10.10 -14.16
N LEU A 63 -9.69 11.20 -13.90
CA LEU A 63 -9.79 12.34 -14.82
C LEU A 63 -8.44 13.05 -15.04
N MET A 64 -7.54 12.97 -14.07
CA MET A 64 -6.18 13.53 -14.15
C MET A 64 -5.14 12.52 -14.65
N GLY A 65 -5.55 11.38 -15.21
CA GLY A 65 -4.65 10.41 -15.84
C GLY A 65 -4.13 9.30 -14.93
N ALA A 66 -4.73 9.05 -13.76
CA ALA A 66 -4.28 7.96 -12.88
C ALA A 66 -4.35 6.56 -13.53
N ASN A 67 -5.24 6.35 -14.51
CA ASN A 67 -5.30 5.10 -15.26
C ASN A 67 -4.04 4.90 -16.12
N GLU A 68 -3.53 5.97 -16.74
CA GLU A 68 -2.28 5.93 -17.50
C GLU A 68 -1.08 5.63 -16.58
N ILE A 69 -1.08 6.22 -15.39
CA ILE A 69 -0.08 5.94 -14.35
C ILE A 69 -0.14 4.47 -13.89
N ALA A 70 -1.35 3.93 -13.68
CA ALA A 70 -1.52 2.54 -13.30
C ALA A 70 -1.02 1.58 -14.38
N GLU A 71 -1.35 1.82 -15.66
CA GLU A 71 -0.86 0.98 -16.77
C GLU A 71 0.66 1.10 -16.95
N HIS A 72 1.22 2.29 -16.77
CA HIS A 72 2.67 2.49 -16.78
C HIS A 72 3.37 1.69 -15.67
N LEU A 73 2.84 1.74 -14.43
CA LEU A 73 3.34 0.94 -13.31
C LEU A 73 3.26 -0.57 -13.59
N LYS A 74 2.13 -1.05 -14.11
CA LYS A 74 1.97 -2.46 -14.48
C LYS A 74 3.00 -2.90 -15.52
N THR A 75 3.24 -2.06 -16.53
CA THR A 75 4.21 -2.32 -17.59
C THR A 75 5.65 -2.34 -17.05
N ARG A 76 6.00 -1.36 -16.20
CA ARG A 76 7.35 -1.24 -15.61
C ARG A 76 7.67 -2.37 -14.65
N LEU A 77 6.69 -2.81 -13.85
CA LEU A 77 6.90 -3.83 -12.84
C LEU A 77 6.59 -5.26 -13.33
N GLY A 78 5.89 -5.40 -14.46
CA GLY A 78 5.47 -6.70 -15.00
C GLY A 78 4.40 -7.41 -14.16
N ILE A 79 3.65 -6.67 -13.33
CA ILE A 79 2.63 -7.20 -12.41
C ILE A 79 1.32 -6.41 -12.48
N GLY A 80 0.22 -7.03 -12.10
CA GLY A 80 -1.10 -6.43 -11.94
C GLY A 80 -1.37 -5.87 -10.54
N PHE A 81 -2.60 -5.38 -10.34
CA PHE A 81 -3.06 -4.99 -9.00
C PHE A 81 -3.23 -6.20 -8.09
N GLY A 82 -2.77 -6.08 -6.85
CA GLY A 82 -2.78 -7.14 -5.84
C GLY A 82 -1.58 -8.09 -5.93
N GLU A 83 -0.75 -7.95 -6.96
CA GLU A 83 0.39 -8.82 -7.20
C GLU A 83 1.70 -8.22 -6.66
N THR A 84 2.70 -9.07 -6.51
CA THR A 84 4.04 -8.71 -6.03
C THR A 84 5.07 -9.25 -7.01
N THR A 85 6.11 -8.47 -7.30
CA THR A 85 7.19 -8.88 -8.21
C THR A 85 7.91 -10.12 -7.69
N GLU A 86 8.46 -10.94 -8.59
CA GLU A 86 9.12 -12.22 -8.24
C GLU A 86 10.30 -12.05 -7.27
N ASP A 87 10.97 -10.90 -7.32
CA ASP A 87 12.07 -10.52 -6.43
C ASP A 87 11.61 -10.01 -5.04
N GLY A 88 10.30 -9.98 -4.79
CA GLY A 88 9.68 -9.53 -3.54
C GLY A 88 9.89 -8.04 -3.25
N ARG A 89 10.23 -7.22 -4.25
CA ARG A 89 10.52 -5.80 -4.05
C ARG A 89 9.29 -4.93 -4.09
N PHE A 90 8.40 -5.12 -5.06
CA PHE A 90 7.27 -4.22 -5.28
C PHE A 90 5.94 -4.95 -5.21
N THR A 91 4.95 -4.34 -4.55
CA THR A 91 3.54 -4.74 -4.62
C THR A 91 2.74 -3.59 -5.17
N LEU A 92 1.95 -3.84 -6.21
CA LEU A 92 1.05 -2.84 -6.78
C LEU A 92 -0.37 -3.03 -6.23
N LYS A 93 -0.96 -1.98 -5.68
CA LYS A 93 -2.32 -1.99 -5.12
C LYS A 93 -3.16 -0.90 -5.74
N GLU A 94 -4.43 -1.21 -5.94
CA GLU A 94 -5.45 -0.20 -6.22
C GLU A 94 -5.93 0.40 -4.90
N GLY A 95 -6.13 1.71 -4.88
CA GLY A 95 -6.51 2.47 -3.71
C GLY A 95 -7.72 3.37 -3.96
N GLU A 96 -8.47 3.58 -2.90
CA GLU A 96 -9.59 4.51 -2.86
C GLU A 96 -9.12 5.97 -2.65
N CYS A 97 -10.06 6.88 -2.44
CA CYS A 97 -9.80 8.30 -2.28
C CYS A 97 -8.91 8.58 -1.07
N MET A 98 -7.81 9.32 -1.31
CA MET A 98 -6.83 9.70 -0.28
C MET A 98 -6.96 11.17 0.16
N GLY A 99 -7.99 11.88 -0.33
CA GLY A 99 -8.32 13.24 0.10
C GLY A 99 -7.40 14.35 -0.42
N ALA A 100 -6.50 14.07 -1.38
CA ALA A 100 -5.57 15.06 -1.94
C ALA A 100 -5.88 15.44 -3.40
N CYS A 101 -7.16 15.50 -3.78
CA CYS A 101 -7.61 15.68 -5.16
C CYS A 101 -7.05 16.93 -5.87
N GLY A 102 -6.66 17.98 -5.13
CA GLY A 102 -6.05 19.19 -5.69
C GLY A 102 -4.66 18.97 -6.30
N ASP A 103 -3.98 17.88 -5.93
CA ASP A 103 -2.66 17.51 -6.44
C ASP A 103 -2.68 16.15 -7.16
N ALA A 104 -3.83 15.75 -7.70
CA ALA A 104 -3.97 14.52 -8.48
C ALA A 104 -3.13 14.53 -9.78
N PRO A 105 -2.74 13.34 -10.30
CA PRO A 105 -2.93 12.01 -9.73
C PRO A 105 -1.90 11.68 -8.63
N MET A 106 -2.23 10.73 -7.75
CA MET A 106 -1.42 10.42 -6.55
C MET A 106 -1.35 8.94 -6.22
N CYS A 107 -0.31 8.55 -5.48
CA CYS A 107 -0.15 7.23 -4.90
C CYS A 107 0.43 7.31 -3.49
N LEU A 108 0.27 6.23 -2.74
CA LEU A 108 0.79 6.07 -1.39
C LEU A 108 1.83 4.96 -1.37
N HIS A 109 3.02 5.26 -0.84
CA HIS A 109 4.10 4.31 -0.65
C HIS A 109 4.09 3.81 0.80
N ASN A 110 3.98 2.49 0.96
CA ASN A 110 3.95 1.76 2.24
C ASN A 110 2.93 2.30 3.26
N ASN A 111 1.84 2.95 2.82
CA ASN A 111 0.88 3.66 3.70
C ASN A 111 1.46 4.84 4.50
N HIS A 112 2.64 5.36 4.12
CA HIS A 112 3.34 6.39 4.90
C HIS A 112 3.65 7.64 4.09
N VAL A 113 4.08 7.49 2.84
CA VAL A 113 4.55 8.61 2.01
C VAL A 113 3.61 8.81 0.85
N MET A 114 3.08 10.01 0.69
CA MET A 114 2.21 10.36 -0.43
C MET A 114 3.05 10.99 -1.54
N HIS A 115 2.90 10.48 -2.76
CA HIS A 115 3.45 11.06 -3.97
C HIS A 115 2.29 11.65 -4.79
N VAL A 116 2.43 12.91 -5.19
CA VAL A 116 1.38 13.69 -5.86
C VAL A 116 1.86 14.20 -7.22
N LYS A 117 0.94 14.71 -8.05
CA LYS A 117 1.20 15.20 -9.42
C LYS A 117 1.98 14.18 -10.25
N LEU A 118 1.55 12.92 -10.16
CA LEU A 118 2.26 11.82 -10.80
C LEU A 118 2.23 11.96 -12.31
N THR A 119 3.38 11.70 -12.91
CA THR A 119 3.64 11.53 -14.33
C THR A 119 4.44 10.23 -14.52
N PRO A 120 4.45 9.63 -15.72
CA PRO A 120 5.31 8.47 -16.01
C PRO A 120 6.77 8.71 -15.61
N ALA A 121 7.31 9.90 -15.91
CA ALA A 121 8.68 10.27 -15.55
C ALA A 121 8.93 10.31 -14.03
N THR A 122 7.98 10.86 -13.24
CA THR A 122 8.12 10.86 -11.78
C THR A 122 7.99 9.47 -11.17
N ILE A 123 7.21 8.59 -11.80
CA ILE A 123 7.11 7.18 -11.39
C ILE A 123 8.42 6.46 -11.67
N ASP A 124 9.01 6.66 -12.85
CA ASP A 124 10.28 6.06 -13.21
C ASP A 124 11.38 6.47 -12.23
N ALA A 125 11.47 7.77 -11.93
CA ALA A 125 12.39 8.29 -10.93
C ALA A 125 12.12 7.72 -9.52
N LEU A 126 10.85 7.53 -9.15
CA LEU A 126 10.49 6.90 -7.88
C LEU A 126 10.96 5.44 -7.83
N LEU A 127 10.70 4.65 -8.88
CA LEU A 127 11.12 3.25 -8.94
C LEU A 127 12.64 3.11 -8.87
N GLU A 128 13.38 3.95 -9.61
CA GLU A 128 14.85 3.98 -9.58
C GLU A 128 15.40 4.37 -8.20
N SER A 129 14.74 5.29 -7.48
CA SER A 129 15.16 5.67 -6.12
C SER A 129 14.96 4.56 -5.08
N LEU A 130 14.16 3.54 -5.41
CA LEU A 130 13.86 2.39 -4.57
C LEU A 130 14.64 1.13 -4.99
N GLU A 131 15.52 1.24 -6.01
CA GLU A 131 16.57 0.27 -6.38
C GLU A 131 17.79 0.33 -5.49
#